data_AF-A0A8S3QIZ1-F1
#
_entry.id   AF-A0A8S3QIZ1-F1
#
_cell.length_a   1.000
_cell.length_b   1.000
_cell.length_c   1.000
_cell.angle_alpha   90.00
_cell.angle_beta   90.00
_cell.angle_gamma   90.00
#
_symmetry.space_group_name_H-M   'P 1'
#
loop_
_entity.id
_entity.type
_entity.pdbx_description
1 polymer ?
#
loop_
_entity_poly.entity_id
_entity_poly.type
_entity_poly.pdbx_seq_one_letter_code
_entity_poly.pdbx_strand_id
1 'polypeptide(L)'
;MAPRFASGFWGIPTATIDWCEDNYSVTTYIAEFWNTISNFIFIIPSVAALYFAFIDHMDDRYKWCNGSVLSRKYREARNIFIVATVTYAFGFFLWEIDQNFCGGLKLWRSEVLGPFAPIFELHAWWHLLAGTGTYLSVLYRSKSQISKNSNNRNLLEEPLIRRYIIQVIQNLVV
;
A
#
# COMPACT_ATOMS: atom_id res chain seq x y z
N MET A 1 -26.57 -6.89 4.19
CA MET A 1 -26.28 -7.14 5.61
C MET A 1 -26.32 -8.65 5.82
N ALA A 2 -25.19 -9.30 6.12
CA ALA A 2 -25.15 -10.74 6.37
C ALA A 2 -25.98 -11.07 7.63
N PRO A 3 -26.55 -12.28 7.76
CA PRO A 3 -27.25 -12.64 8.99
C PRO A 3 -26.26 -12.67 10.16
N ARG A 4 -26.57 -11.92 11.24
CA ARG A 4 -25.79 -11.79 12.49
C ARG A 4 -25.54 -13.11 13.25
N PHE A 5 -25.93 -14.25 12.69
CA PHE A 5 -25.97 -15.56 13.35
C PHE A 5 -24.94 -16.56 12.81
N ALA A 6 -24.07 -16.18 11.88
CA ALA A 6 -22.95 -17.04 11.48
C ALA A 6 -21.94 -17.12 12.64
N SER A 7 -21.98 -18.20 13.42
CA SER A 7 -21.05 -18.45 14.52
C SER A 7 -19.75 -19.05 13.97
N GLY A 8 -18.68 -18.26 13.97
CA GLY A 8 -17.34 -18.78 13.79
C GLY A 8 -16.77 -19.39 15.07
N PHE A 9 -15.52 -19.84 15.02
CA PHE A 9 -14.80 -20.40 16.16
C PHE A 9 -14.77 -19.44 17.36
N TRP A 10 -14.66 -18.13 17.10
CA TRP A 10 -14.57 -17.09 18.12
C TRP A 10 -15.92 -16.57 18.64
N GLY A 11 -17.03 -17.21 18.26
CA GLY A 11 -18.37 -16.83 18.70
C GLY A 11 -19.09 -15.88 17.74
N ILE A 12 -20.11 -15.19 18.26
CA ILE A 12 -21.00 -14.33 17.48
C ILE A 12 -20.33 -12.95 17.29
N PRO A 13 -20.28 -12.41 16.06
CA PRO A 13 -19.77 -11.06 15.82
C PRO A 13 -20.57 -9.99 16.58
N THR A 14 -19.88 -9.16 17.36
CA THR A 14 -20.46 -8.05 18.16
C THR A 14 -20.21 -6.67 17.55
N ALA A 15 -19.54 -6.61 16.39
CA ALA A 15 -19.26 -5.36 15.69
C ALA A 15 -20.54 -4.62 15.29
N THR A 16 -20.51 -3.30 15.38
CA THR A 16 -21.64 -2.44 15.01
C THR A 16 -21.88 -2.41 13.50
N ILE A 17 -20.82 -2.63 12.72
CA ILE A 17 -20.79 -2.63 11.25
C ILE A 17 -20.19 -3.96 10.80
N ASP A 18 -20.82 -4.54 9.78
CA ASP A 18 -20.44 -5.77 9.10
C ASP A 18 -20.38 -5.44 7.61
N TRP A 19 -19.29 -5.77 6.93
CA TRP A 19 -19.10 -5.37 5.54
C TRP A 19 -19.82 -6.32 4.59
N CYS A 20 -19.62 -6.15 3.27
CA CYS A 20 -20.35 -6.94 2.30
C CYS A 20 -19.83 -8.39 2.17
N GLU A 21 -18.65 -8.73 2.69
CA GLU A 21 -18.15 -10.12 2.64
C GLU A 21 -18.94 -11.01 3.61
N ASP A 22 -19.11 -12.29 3.28
CA ASP A 22 -19.77 -13.24 4.20
C ASP A 22 -18.80 -13.72 5.29
N ASN A 23 -19.24 -13.57 6.54
CA ASN A 23 -18.52 -14.03 7.72
C ASN A 23 -18.28 -15.54 7.69
N TYR A 24 -17.03 -15.94 7.93
CA TYR A 24 -16.59 -17.33 8.05
C TYR A 24 -16.87 -18.22 6.83
N SER A 25 -17.03 -17.62 5.64
CA SER A 25 -17.32 -18.33 4.39
C SER A 25 -16.14 -19.16 3.87
N VAL A 26 -14.90 -18.68 4.06
CA VAL A 26 -13.67 -19.37 3.63
C VAL A 26 -13.08 -20.23 4.75
N THR A 27 -13.06 -19.71 5.98
CA THR A 27 -12.53 -20.42 7.15
C THR A 27 -13.40 -20.16 8.37
N THR A 28 -13.51 -21.13 9.27
CA THR A 28 -14.24 -20.95 10.54
C THR A 28 -13.50 -20.06 11.55
N TYR A 29 -12.23 -19.76 11.30
CA TYR A 29 -11.38 -18.99 12.23
C TYR A 29 -11.36 -17.49 11.91
N ILE A 30 -11.47 -17.12 10.64
CA ILE A 30 -11.33 -15.74 10.15
C ILE A 30 -12.66 -15.32 9.50
N ALA A 31 -13.29 -14.31 10.10
CA ALA A 31 -14.41 -13.58 9.50
C ALA A 31 -13.89 -12.67 8.37
N GLU A 32 -14.70 -12.44 7.34
CA GLU A 32 -14.34 -11.59 6.18
C GLU A 32 -12.91 -11.86 5.68
N PHE A 33 -12.69 -13.08 5.20
CA PHE A 33 -11.36 -13.60 4.92
C PHE A 33 -10.58 -12.75 3.92
N TRP A 34 -11.20 -12.38 2.80
CA TRP A 34 -10.57 -11.59 1.74
C TRP A 34 -10.28 -10.16 2.20
N ASN A 35 -11.19 -9.55 2.96
CA ASN A 35 -10.97 -8.26 3.61
C ASN A 35 -9.81 -8.34 4.61
N THR A 36 -9.71 -9.42 5.39
CA THR A 36 -8.65 -9.60 6.37
C THR A 36 -7.28 -9.74 5.71
N ILE A 37 -7.11 -10.65 4.76
CA ILE A 37 -5.79 -10.89 4.16
C ILE A 37 -5.32 -9.74 3.27
N SER A 38 -6.23 -9.01 2.64
CA SER A 38 -5.87 -7.89 1.76
C SER A 38 -5.18 -6.75 2.52
N ASN A 39 -5.33 -6.68 3.85
CA ASN A 39 -4.63 -5.71 4.69
C ASN A 39 -3.10 -5.92 4.78
N PHE A 40 -2.57 -7.07 4.35
CA PHE A 40 -1.11 -7.29 4.34
C PHE A 40 -0.36 -6.30 3.44
N ILE A 41 -1.04 -5.70 2.46
CA ILE A 41 -0.48 -4.62 1.61
C ILE A 41 -0.09 -3.37 2.42
N PHE A 42 -0.71 -3.15 3.58
CA PHE A 42 -0.34 -2.06 4.47
C PHE A 42 0.83 -2.46 5.39
N ILE A 43 0.82 -3.71 5.88
CA ILE A 43 1.76 -4.18 6.90
C ILE A 43 3.16 -4.41 6.30
N ILE A 44 3.26 -5.18 5.22
CA ILE A 44 4.55 -5.63 4.68
C ILE A 44 5.40 -4.44 4.20
N PRO A 45 4.89 -3.51 3.38
CA PRO A 45 5.68 -2.37 2.93
C PRO A 45 6.03 -1.41 4.07
N SER A 46 5.16 -1.26 5.07
CA SER A 46 5.42 -0.38 6.23
C SER A 46 6.55 -0.92 7.10
N VAL A 47 6.56 -2.23 7.39
CA VAL A 47 7.64 -2.88 8.15
C VAL A 47 8.95 -2.84 7.36
N ALA A 48 8.90 -3.11 6.06
CA ALA A 48 10.09 -3.02 5.21
C ALA A 48 10.65 -1.58 5.17
N ALA A 49 9.78 -0.58 5.00
CA ALA A 49 10.18 0.83 5.00
C ALA A 49 10.80 1.25 6.34
N LEU A 50 10.23 0.78 7.45
CA LEU A 50 10.77 1.05 8.79
C LEU A 50 12.14 0.37 8.99
N TYR A 51 12.29 -0.88 8.57
CA TYR A 51 13.57 -1.60 8.60
C TYR A 51 14.65 -0.86 7.80
N PHE A 52 14.35 -0.44 6.57
CA PHE A 52 15.30 0.34 5.76
C PHE A 52 15.57 1.71 6.36
N ALA A 53 14.59 2.38 6.97
CA ALA A 53 14.78 3.66 7.65
C ALA A 53 15.61 3.54 8.94
N PHE A 54 15.67 2.37 9.57
CA PHE A 54 16.58 2.14 10.70
C PHE A 54 18.03 1.85 10.24
N ILE A 55 18.20 1.23 9.08
CA ILE A 55 19.52 0.96 8.49
C ILE A 55 20.11 2.22 7.86
N ASP A 56 19.27 2.97 7.15
CA ASP A 56 19.63 4.26 6.57
C ASP A 56 19.35 5.34 7.62
N HIS A 57 20.38 5.90 8.26
CA HIS A 57 20.23 7.08 9.12
C HIS A 57 19.63 8.26 8.33
N MET A 58 18.30 8.34 8.24
CA MET A 58 17.59 9.32 7.45
C MET A 58 17.58 10.67 8.18
N ASP A 59 18.38 11.60 7.67
CA ASP A 59 18.47 12.96 8.19
C ASP A 59 17.13 13.72 8.11
N ASP A 60 16.82 14.47 9.17
CA ASP A 60 15.59 15.26 9.39
C ASP A 60 15.42 16.37 8.35
N ARG A 61 14.91 16.03 7.17
CA ARG A 61 14.50 17.00 6.14
C ARG A 61 13.02 16.93 5.85
N TYR A 62 12.24 17.02 6.92
CA TYR A 62 10.82 17.34 6.89
C TYR A 62 10.61 18.83 6.54
N LYS A 63 10.89 19.20 5.29
CA LYS A 63 10.49 20.52 4.77
C LYS A 63 9.62 20.35 3.54
N TRP A 64 8.36 20.74 3.72
CA TRP A 64 7.27 20.78 2.76
C TRP A 64 7.69 21.57 1.51
N CYS A 65 7.48 20.99 0.32
CA CYS A 65 7.73 21.67 -0.95
C CYS A 65 6.56 22.62 -1.25
N ASN A 66 6.72 23.89 -0.91
CA ASN A 66 5.86 24.95 -1.39
C ASN A 66 6.26 25.31 -2.85
N GLY A 67 5.28 25.32 -3.76
CA GLY A 67 5.30 26.10 -5.00
C GLY A 67 6.03 25.60 -6.26
N SER A 68 6.85 24.55 -6.24
CA SER A 68 7.68 24.16 -7.42
C SER A 68 7.38 22.79 -8.06
N VAL A 69 6.26 22.15 -7.70
CA VAL A 69 5.82 20.81 -8.18
C VAL A 69 5.53 20.78 -9.70
N LEU A 70 5.24 21.93 -10.31
CA LEU A 70 4.94 22.03 -11.74
C LEU A 70 6.16 22.00 -12.65
N SER A 71 7.37 22.17 -12.11
CA SER A 71 8.59 22.19 -12.93
C SER A 71 8.88 20.83 -13.60
N ARG A 72 9.50 20.87 -14.80
CA ARG A 72 9.88 19.65 -15.54
C ARG A 72 10.82 18.74 -14.75
N LYS A 73 11.61 19.31 -13.83
CA LYS A 73 12.53 18.61 -12.93
C LYS A 73 11.82 17.58 -12.03
N TYR A 74 10.57 17.84 -11.64
CA TYR A 74 9.77 16.91 -10.83
C TYR A 74 8.74 16.13 -11.65
N ARG A 75 8.89 16.04 -12.98
CA ARG A 75 7.91 15.36 -13.85
C ARG A 75 7.63 13.92 -13.42
N GLU A 76 8.66 13.13 -13.16
CA GLU A 76 8.51 11.73 -12.74
C GLU A 76 7.86 11.62 -11.35
N ALA A 77 8.33 12.42 -10.40
CA ALA A 77 7.74 12.47 -9.05
C ALA A 77 6.25 12.88 -9.12
N ARG A 78 5.91 13.88 -9.93
CA ARG A 78 4.53 14.32 -10.16
C ARG A 78 3.68 13.21 -10.76
N ASN A 79 4.18 12.47 -11.75
CA ASN A 79 3.44 11.35 -12.34
C ASN A 79 3.16 10.26 -11.29
N ILE A 80 4.14 9.93 -10.44
CA ILE A 80 3.94 8.97 -9.33
C ILE A 80 2.84 9.47 -8.39
N PHE A 81 2.83 10.77 -8.03
CA PHE A 81 1.81 11.34 -7.17
C PHE A 81 0.41 11.34 -7.81
N ILE A 82 0.31 11.62 -9.12
CA ILE A 82 -0.96 11.55 -9.85
C ILE A 82 -1.49 10.12 -9.85
N VAL A 83 -0.63 9.13 -10.20
CA VAL A 83 -1.00 7.71 -10.19
C VAL A 83 -1.44 7.29 -8.79
N ALA A 84 -0.70 7.68 -7.74
CA ALA A 84 -1.05 7.40 -6.35
C ALA A 84 -2.46 7.92 -5.99
N THR A 85 -2.76 9.17 -6.37
CA THR A 85 -4.05 9.83 -6.09
C THR A 85 -5.18 9.15 -6.84
N VAL A 86 -5.00 8.84 -8.13
CA VAL A 86 -6.01 8.18 -8.96
C VAL A 86 -6.30 6.77 -8.46
N THR A 87 -5.26 5.98 -8.14
CA THR A 87 -5.41 4.64 -7.58
C THR A 87 -6.19 4.67 -6.28
N TYR A 88 -5.88 5.61 -5.37
CA TYR A 88 -6.57 5.74 -4.09
C TYR A 88 -8.04 6.13 -4.29
N ALA A 89 -8.32 7.12 -5.14
CA ALA A 89 -9.67 7.57 -5.44
C ALA A 89 -10.52 6.46 -6.09
N PHE A 90 -9.91 5.66 -6.98
CA PHE A 90 -10.58 4.51 -7.58
C PHE A 90 -10.89 3.44 -6.53
N GLY A 91 -9.96 3.15 -5.62
CA GLY A 91 -10.23 2.26 -4.49
C GLY A 91 -11.43 2.74 -3.66
N PHE A 92 -11.48 4.04 -3.34
CA PHE A 92 -12.57 4.61 -2.54
C PHE A 92 -13.92 4.45 -3.24
N PHE A 93 -13.94 4.65 -4.56
CA PHE A 93 -15.12 4.39 -5.38
C PHE A 93 -15.57 2.92 -5.33
N LEU A 94 -14.65 1.95 -5.35
CA LEU A 94 -15.00 0.54 -5.20
C LEU A 94 -15.58 0.24 -3.81
N TRP A 95 -15.04 0.86 -2.77
CA TRP A 95 -15.60 0.75 -1.41
C TRP A 95 -17.03 1.30 -1.34
N GLU A 96 -17.31 2.44 -1.97
CA GLU A 96 -18.66 2.99 -2.05
C GLU A 96 -19.63 2.06 -2.79
N ILE A 97 -19.19 1.39 -3.87
CA ILE A 97 -20.01 0.38 -4.55
C ILE A 97 -20.29 -0.80 -3.61
N ASP A 98 -19.29 -1.27 -2.87
CA ASP A 98 -19.43 -2.36 -1.89
C ASP A 98 -20.52 -2.03 -0.85
N GLN A 99 -20.52 -0.79 -0.35
CA GLN A 99 -21.51 -0.33 0.64
C GLN A 99 -22.93 -0.23 0.04
N ASN A 100 -23.06 0.38 -1.13
CA ASN A 100 -24.37 0.73 -1.69
C ASN A 100 -25.04 -0.42 -2.47
N PHE A 101 -24.26 -1.33 -3.07
CA PHE A 101 -24.77 -2.39 -3.96
C PHE A 101 -24.54 -3.81 -3.44
N CYS A 102 -24.33 -3.96 -2.13
CA CYS A 102 -23.98 -5.25 -1.52
C CYS A 102 -24.95 -6.40 -1.84
N GLY A 103 -26.27 -6.14 -1.86
CA GLY A 103 -27.27 -7.18 -2.17
C GLY A 103 -27.09 -7.78 -3.57
N GLY A 104 -26.77 -6.93 -4.55
CA GLY A 104 -26.45 -7.37 -5.91
C GLY A 104 -25.14 -8.15 -5.96
N LEU A 105 -24.09 -7.64 -5.31
CA LEU A 105 -22.79 -8.31 -5.28
C LEU A 105 -22.88 -9.73 -4.68
N LYS A 106 -23.61 -9.92 -3.58
CA LYS A 106 -23.82 -11.24 -2.98
C LYS A 106 -24.53 -12.21 -3.91
N LEU A 107 -25.59 -11.76 -4.60
CA LEU A 107 -26.31 -12.60 -5.56
C LEU A 107 -25.38 -13.10 -6.69
N TRP A 108 -24.53 -12.22 -7.20
CA TRP A 108 -23.59 -12.58 -8.25
C TRP A 108 -22.53 -13.58 -7.75
N ARG A 109 -22.07 -13.43 -6.50
CA ARG A 109 -21.12 -14.37 -5.87
C ARG A 109 -21.73 -15.75 -5.64
N SER A 110 -23.00 -15.83 -5.20
CA SER A 110 -23.66 -17.11 -4.88
C SER A 110 -24.12 -17.89 -6.12
N GLU A 111 -24.56 -17.20 -7.18
CA GLU A 111 -25.21 -17.85 -8.33
C GLU A 111 -24.29 -18.02 -9.55
N VAL A 112 -23.29 -17.14 -9.75
CA VAL A 112 -22.64 -17.01 -11.07
C VAL A 112 -21.16 -17.45 -11.08
N LEU A 113 -20.42 -17.29 -9.98
CA LEU A 113 -18.96 -17.17 -10.07
C LEU A 113 -18.13 -18.29 -9.43
N GLY A 114 -18.69 -19.12 -8.56
CA GLY A 114 -17.97 -20.25 -7.94
C GLY A 114 -16.56 -19.84 -7.46
N PRO A 115 -15.46 -20.40 -8.01
CA PRO A 115 -14.09 -20.07 -7.60
C PRO A 115 -13.66 -18.62 -7.85
N PHE A 116 -14.38 -17.87 -8.70
CA PHE A 116 -14.10 -16.47 -9.03
C PHE A 116 -14.87 -15.46 -8.16
N ALA A 117 -15.62 -15.93 -7.15
CA ALA A 117 -16.30 -15.06 -6.18
C ALA A 117 -15.40 -13.95 -5.56
N PRO A 118 -14.10 -14.19 -5.27
CA PRO A 118 -13.23 -13.16 -4.69
C PRO A 118 -13.06 -11.90 -5.56
N ILE A 119 -13.30 -11.99 -6.88
CA ILE A 119 -13.20 -10.83 -7.78
C ILE A 119 -14.20 -9.75 -7.40
N PHE A 120 -15.35 -10.13 -6.84
CA PHE A 120 -16.40 -9.19 -6.47
C PHE A 120 -16.31 -8.74 -5.01
N GLU A 121 -15.30 -9.13 -4.23
CA GLU A 121 -15.04 -8.60 -2.89
C GLU A 121 -14.39 -7.21 -3.01
N LEU A 122 -15.21 -6.21 -3.36
CA LEU A 122 -14.76 -4.85 -3.68
C LEU A 122 -14.09 -4.16 -2.48
N HIS A 123 -14.47 -4.50 -1.26
CA HIS A 123 -13.82 -4.02 -0.04
C HIS A 123 -12.36 -4.51 0.08
N ALA A 124 -12.05 -5.74 -0.35
CA ALA A 124 -10.68 -6.23 -0.40
C ALA A 124 -9.85 -5.49 -1.47
N TRP A 125 -10.46 -5.18 -2.62
CA TRP A 125 -9.81 -4.36 -3.66
C TRP A 125 -9.51 -2.94 -3.19
N TRP A 126 -10.41 -2.35 -2.38
CA TRP A 126 -10.16 -1.08 -1.72
C TRP A 126 -8.86 -1.11 -0.91
N HIS A 127 -8.63 -2.14 -0.08
CA HIS A 127 -7.39 -2.27 0.69
C HIS A 127 -6.16 -2.30 -0.22
N LEU A 128 -6.17 -3.10 -1.28
CA LEU A 128 -5.06 -3.22 -2.22
C LEU A 128 -4.75 -1.88 -2.92
N LEU A 129 -5.78 -1.17 -3.37
CA LEU A 129 -5.65 0.09 -4.08
C LEU A 129 -5.25 1.24 -3.14
N ALA A 130 -5.86 1.35 -1.97
CA ALA A 130 -5.49 2.34 -0.96
C ALA A 130 -4.07 2.11 -0.43
N GLY A 131 -3.68 0.86 -0.20
CA GLY A 131 -2.31 0.50 0.20
C GLY A 131 -1.29 0.83 -0.87
N THR A 132 -1.57 0.47 -2.13
CA THR A 132 -0.72 0.83 -3.27
C THR A 132 -0.63 2.35 -3.45
N GLY A 133 -1.75 3.07 -3.40
CA GLY A 133 -1.78 4.53 -3.50
C GLY A 133 -0.98 5.22 -2.38
N THR A 134 -1.08 4.71 -1.15
CA THR A 134 -0.31 5.21 -0.02
C THR A 134 1.18 4.94 -0.21
N TYR A 135 1.56 3.72 -0.62
CA TYR A 135 2.95 3.35 -0.91
C TYR A 135 3.56 4.23 -2.01
N LEU A 136 2.83 4.45 -3.11
CA LEU A 136 3.26 5.34 -4.19
C LEU A 136 3.40 6.80 -3.72
N SER A 137 2.55 7.26 -2.80
CA SER A 137 2.66 8.60 -2.19
C SER A 137 3.93 8.76 -1.34
N VAL A 138 4.36 7.69 -0.66
CA VAL A 138 5.64 7.65 0.06
C VAL A 138 6.82 7.65 -0.94
N LEU A 139 6.76 6.81 -1.98
CA LEU A 139 7.79 6.78 -3.02
C LEU A 139 7.95 8.12 -3.75
N TYR A 140 6.84 8.83 -4.00
CA TYR A 140 6.86 10.19 -4.54
C TYR A 140 7.76 11.10 -3.71
N ARG A 141 7.71 11.02 -2.36
CA ARG A 141 8.55 11.85 -1.48
C ARG A 141 10.02 11.54 -1.70
N SER A 142 10.41 10.27 -1.71
CA SER A 142 11.80 9.86 -1.93
C SER A 142 12.32 10.34 -3.29
N LYS A 143 11.53 10.17 -4.36
CA LYS A 143 11.89 10.65 -5.71
C LYS A 143 11.97 12.17 -5.81
N SER A 144 11.07 12.88 -5.13
CA SER A 144 11.08 14.35 -5.07
C SER A 144 12.35 14.88 -4.39
N GLN A 145 12.78 14.24 -3.28
CA GLN A 145 14.03 14.59 -2.60
C GLN A 145 15.28 14.34 -3.47
N ILE A 146 15.34 13.19 -4.16
CA ILE A 146 16.44 12.87 -5.09
C ILE A 146 16.51 13.92 -6.20
N SER A 147 15.37 14.25 -6.81
CA SER A 147 15.32 15.28 -7.85
C SER A 147 15.79 16.63 -7.32
N LYS A 148 15.40 17.03 -6.11
CA LYS A 148 15.87 18.28 -5.48
C LYS A 148 17.40 18.29 -5.34
N ASN A 149 17.99 17.22 -4.82
CA ASN A 149 19.42 17.09 -4.54
C ASN A 149 20.29 16.92 -5.80
N SER A 150 19.71 16.55 -6.95
CA SER A 150 20.43 16.41 -8.24
C SER A 150 21.16 17.68 -8.71
N ASN A 151 20.85 18.87 -8.17
CA ASN A 151 21.62 20.09 -8.44
C ASN A 151 23.05 20.07 -7.86
N ASN A 152 23.33 19.21 -6.86
CA ASN A 152 24.65 19.03 -6.26
C ASN A 152 25.31 17.79 -6.86
N ARG A 153 25.76 17.87 -8.12
CA ARG A 153 26.43 16.75 -8.82
C ARG A 153 27.74 16.27 -8.17
N ASN A 154 28.28 17.01 -7.19
CA ASN A 154 29.51 16.63 -6.47
C ASN A 154 29.29 15.65 -5.30
N LEU A 155 28.06 15.15 -5.08
CA LEU A 155 27.74 14.17 -4.02
C LEU A 155 27.32 12.79 -4.56
N LEU A 156 27.28 12.60 -5.88
CA LEU A 156 26.99 11.31 -6.54
C LEU A 156 28.26 10.53 -6.91
N GLU A 157 29.43 11.02 -6.53
CA GLU A 157 30.71 10.32 -6.67
C GLU A 157 31.06 9.67 -5.33
N GLU A 158 30.74 8.38 -5.24
CA GLU A 158 31.27 7.32 -4.38
C GLU A 158 30.13 6.49 -3.76
N PRO A 159 29.60 5.47 -4.48
CA PRO A 159 28.77 4.46 -3.83
C PRO A 159 29.56 3.84 -2.67
N LEU A 160 28.90 3.58 -1.53
CA LEU A 160 29.50 2.94 -0.35
C LEU A 160 30.34 1.69 -0.68
N ILE A 161 29.96 0.97 -1.75
CA ILE A 161 30.70 -0.16 -2.32
C ILE A 161 32.12 0.23 -2.77
N ARG A 162 32.33 1.40 -3.37
CA ARG A 162 33.65 1.86 -3.82
C ARG A 162 34.53 2.30 -2.65
N ARG A 163 33.96 2.90 -1.60
CA ARG A 163 34.67 3.12 -0.32
C ARG A 163 35.07 1.80 0.34
N TYR A 164 34.18 0.81 0.38
CA TYR A 164 34.46 -0.51 0.95
C TYR A 164 35.52 -1.28 0.15
N ILE A 165 35.45 -1.25 -1.18
CA ILE A 165 36.44 -1.87 -2.07
C ILE A 165 37.81 -1.19 -1.92
N ILE A 166 37.88 0.14 -1.85
CA ILE A 166 39.14 0.86 -1.61
C ILE A 166 39.72 0.48 -0.24
N GLN A 167 38.90 0.41 0.81
CA GLN A 167 39.34 0.02 2.15
C GLN A 167 39.89 -1.42 2.17
N VAL A 168 39.25 -2.35 1.46
CA VAL A 168 39.70 -3.75 1.33
C VAL A 168 40.99 -3.85 0.52
N ILE A 169 41.11 -3.12 -0.60
CA ILE A 169 42.33 -3.10 -1.42
C ILE A 169 43.51 -2.50 -0.64
N GLN A 170 43.30 -1.41 0.11
CA GLN A 170 44.35 -0.81 0.94
C GLN A 170 44.84 -1.75 2.06
N ASN A 171 43.96 -2.60 2.60
CA ASN A 171 44.32 -3.60 3.61
C ASN A 171 44.93 -4.90 3.03
N LEU A 172 44.86 -5.13 1.71
CA LEU A 172 45.43 -6.30 1.04
C LEU A 172 46.83 -6.04 0.44
N VAL A 173 47.27 -4.77 0.39
CA VAL A 173 48.56 -4.34 -0.18
C VAL A 173 49.59 -4.02 0.93
N VAL A 174 49.34 -4.49 2.17
CA VAL A 174 50.30 -4.52 3.28
C VAL A 174 50.58 -5.96 3.67
#